data_AF-A0A443ETP8-F1
#
_entry.id   AF-A0A443ETP8-F1
#
_cell.length_a   1.000
_cell.length_b   1.000
_cell.length_c   1.000
_cell.angle_alpha   90.00
_cell.angle_beta   90.00
_cell.angle_gamma   90.00
#
_symmetry.space_group_name_H-M   'P 1'
#
loop_
_entity.id
_entity.type
_entity.pdbx_description
1 polymer ?
#
loop_
_entity_poly.entity_id
_entity_poly.type
_entity_poly.pdbx_seq_one_letter_code
_entity_poly.pdbx_strand_id
1 'polypeptide(L)'
;MLNIAVLDTEEFLAWVGQKSPLKPSNLGMAAVRKQLSSKFCAVAVPDPQRNDPDERAVVVVDERKARDFFAFVSTYVTDYAPFTAFFRVVTTDQLDLLAEEPSLTAGSTTSVVEKLVGTAIVEAAIYLRSPRSNEAGRPITLAAAGATYSAAAFQGLALGPQADVVAIGRAWQSLRSTLSGEQLPLDIDELGSFWQVIRLAVHGGGPSDRPDSESVMIRSMRQVIESGRVDDSVLEDLLSSLPELRGDLSRFRGTREGRARAIQEAISLLSNSTGTGGQLRDCAAGCLLSLLGGGSFRFIPAALSTGLSLRMAPLWFAVWSGLQASSDIMTEFNCMGRRMARDLCARPGLYSLPTDDISVLELAGMGADVDQLPRGQTGSISVEIYPGVSSRQSIARVGAPSLNSRAEYQRDIKELKVLMAQSSAILSRMDSSSTSESVPKYERPSGRNAYSRRKS
;
A
#
# COMPACT_ATOMS: atom_id res chain seq x y z
N MET A 1 -3.45 -24.32 18.61
CA MET A 1 -4.67 -24.95 18.04
C MET A 1 -5.69 -23.84 17.82
N LEU A 2 -6.57 -23.97 16.84
CA LEU A 2 -7.59 -22.96 16.52
C LEU A 2 -8.98 -23.54 16.77
N ASN A 3 -9.86 -22.74 17.39
CA ASN A 3 -11.26 -23.08 17.61
C ASN A 3 -12.06 -22.75 16.34
N ILE A 4 -12.24 -23.74 15.44
CA ILE A 4 -12.74 -23.53 14.08
C ILE A 4 -13.90 -24.47 13.74
N ALA A 5 -14.91 -23.94 13.05
CA ALA A 5 -15.93 -24.73 12.35
C ALA A 5 -15.66 -24.69 10.83
N VAL A 6 -15.57 -25.84 10.17
CA VAL A 6 -15.40 -25.91 8.70
C VAL A 6 -16.75 -26.16 8.07
N LEU A 7 -17.15 -25.32 7.12
CA LEU A 7 -18.52 -25.26 6.60
C LEU A 7 -18.54 -25.55 5.09
N ASP A 8 -19.60 -26.20 4.64
CA ASP A 8 -20.03 -26.10 3.25
C ASP A 8 -20.89 -24.84 3.00
N THR A 9 -21.36 -24.69 1.77
CA THR A 9 -22.11 -23.52 1.32
C THR A 9 -23.45 -23.36 2.05
N GLU A 10 -24.17 -24.45 2.32
CA GLU A 10 -25.48 -24.41 2.99
C GLU A 10 -25.31 -24.08 4.47
N GLU A 11 -24.33 -24.72 5.12
CA GLU A 11 -23.97 -24.46 6.51
C GLU A 11 -23.51 -23.01 6.71
N PHE A 12 -22.74 -22.45 5.77
CA PHE A 12 -22.31 -21.06 5.81
C PHE A 12 -23.49 -20.08 5.72
N LEU A 13 -24.41 -20.27 4.76
CA LEU A 13 -25.60 -19.41 4.64
C LEU A 13 -26.51 -19.49 5.87
N ALA A 14 -26.67 -20.69 6.45
CA ALA A 14 -27.43 -20.87 7.68
C ALA A 14 -26.80 -20.13 8.87
N TRP A 15 -25.46 -20.10 8.95
CA TRP A 15 -24.75 -19.36 9.98
C TRP A 15 -24.87 -17.83 9.79
N VAL A 16 -24.59 -17.32 8.59
CA VAL A 16 -24.67 -15.88 8.29
C VAL A 16 -26.08 -15.35 8.54
N GLY A 17 -27.12 -16.11 8.15
CA GLY A 17 -28.52 -15.79 8.43
C GLY A 17 -28.96 -15.99 9.89
N GLN A 18 -28.03 -16.31 10.81
CA GLN A 18 -28.27 -16.57 12.24
C GLN A 18 -29.29 -17.70 12.50
N LYS A 19 -29.43 -18.64 11.56
CA LYS A 19 -30.37 -19.77 11.64
C LYS A 19 -29.78 -20.99 12.34
N SER A 20 -28.45 -21.14 12.33
CA SER A 20 -27.77 -22.25 12.99
C SER A 20 -26.55 -21.77 13.78
N PRO A 21 -26.37 -22.20 15.04
CA PRO A 21 -25.15 -21.93 15.78
C PRO A 21 -23.97 -22.72 15.18
N LEU A 22 -22.77 -22.15 15.29
CA LEU A 22 -21.53 -22.83 14.93
C LEU A 22 -21.24 -23.98 15.90
N LYS A 23 -20.64 -25.04 15.39
CA LYS A 23 -20.10 -26.16 16.19
C LYS A 23 -18.59 -26.24 15.97
N PRO A 24 -17.80 -25.33 16.60
CA PRO A 24 -16.38 -25.29 16.36
C PRO A 24 -15.66 -26.45 17.06
N SER A 25 -14.49 -26.80 16.54
CA SER A 25 -13.61 -27.84 17.05
C SER A 25 -12.18 -27.33 17.10
N ASN A 26 -11.39 -27.82 18.06
CA ASN A 26 -9.99 -27.45 18.17
C ASN A 26 -9.15 -28.21 17.13
N LEU A 27 -8.73 -27.49 16.09
CA LEU A 27 -7.96 -28.05 14.99
C LEU A 27 -6.55 -27.46 14.94
N GLY A 28 -5.57 -28.27 14.54
CA GLY A 28 -4.26 -27.78 14.16
C GLY A 28 -4.31 -27.09 12.79
N MET A 29 -3.42 -26.13 12.54
CA MET A 29 -3.43 -25.34 11.29
C MET A 29 -3.30 -26.21 10.03
N ALA A 30 -2.48 -27.27 10.07
CA ALA A 30 -2.37 -28.23 8.98
C ALA A 30 -3.69 -28.99 8.70
N ALA A 31 -4.45 -29.31 9.74
CA ALA A 31 -5.75 -29.96 9.59
C ALA A 31 -6.80 -29.01 9.00
N VAL A 32 -6.78 -27.74 9.41
CA VAL A 32 -7.63 -26.68 8.84
C VAL A 32 -7.35 -26.52 7.35
N ARG A 33 -6.08 -26.37 6.95
CA ARG A 33 -5.68 -26.28 5.53
C ARG A 33 -6.13 -27.50 4.73
N LYS A 34 -5.98 -28.70 5.29
CA LYS A 34 -6.44 -29.94 4.63
C LYS A 34 -7.96 -29.98 4.43
N GLN A 35 -8.75 -29.60 5.43
CA GLN A 35 -10.22 -29.63 5.33
C GLN A 35 -10.76 -28.53 4.41
N LEU A 36 -10.16 -27.33 4.44
CA LEU A 36 -10.54 -26.22 3.54
C LEU A 36 -10.31 -26.52 2.06
N SER A 37 -9.38 -27.42 1.73
CA SER A 37 -9.16 -27.83 0.34
C SER A 37 -10.41 -28.44 -0.32
N SER A 38 -11.29 -29.10 0.45
CA SER A 38 -12.53 -29.72 -0.06
C SER A 38 -13.82 -29.01 0.36
N LYS A 39 -13.77 -28.13 1.37
CA LYS A 39 -14.92 -27.38 1.89
C LYS A 39 -15.00 -25.96 1.31
N PHE A 40 -16.07 -25.24 1.65
CA PHE A 40 -16.32 -23.89 1.14
C PHE A 40 -15.49 -22.85 1.90
N CYS A 41 -15.66 -22.79 3.22
CA CYS A 41 -14.90 -21.91 4.09
C CYS A 41 -14.78 -22.50 5.50
N ALA A 42 -14.10 -21.79 6.39
CA ALA A 42 -14.05 -22.09 7.79
C ALA A 42 -14.34 -20.81 8.59
N VAL A 43 -14.78 -20.98 9.83
CA VAL A 43 -15.09 -19.86 10.73
C VAL A 43 -14.33 -20.09 12.03
N ALA A 44 -13.36 -19.22 12.28
CA ALA A 44 -12.61 -19.18 13.52
C ALA A 44 -13.41 -18.38 14.56
N VAL A 45 -13.65 -19.01 15.71
CA VAL A 45 -14.41 -18.42 16.80
C VAL A 45 -13.43 -18.03 17.91
N PRO A 46 -13.58 -16.83 18.51
CA PRO A 46 -12.76 -16.43 19.65
C PRO A 46 -12.83 -17.45 20.79
N ASP A 47 -11.85 -17.40 21.69
CA ASP A 47 -11.83 -18.29 22.85
C ASP A 47 -13.06 -18.01 23.74
N PRO A 48 -13.98 -18.97 23.93
CA PRO A 48 -15.16 -18.77 24.75
C PRO A 48 -14.84 -18.40 26.21
N GLN A 49 -13.60 -18.63 26.69
CA GLN A 49 -13.18 -18.25 28.03
C GLN A 49 -12.88 -16.75 28.18
N ARG A 50 -12.58 -16.03 27.09
CA ARG A 50 -12.29 -14.58 27.15
C ARG A 50 -13.52 -13.72 27.39
N ASN A 51 -14.70 -14.19 26.96
CA ASN A 51 -16.00 -13.56 27.15
C ASN A 51 -15.98 -12.03 26.88
N ASP A 52 -15.29 -11.61 25.82
CA ASP A 52 -15.25 -10.23 25.37
C ASP A 52 -16.43 -9.99 24.40
N PRO A 53 -17.38 -9.10 24.74
CA PRO A 53 -18.54 -8.82 23.88
C PRO A 53 -18.18 -8.14 22.56
N ASP A 54 -16.95 -7.65 22.38
CA ASP A 54 -16.48 -7.02 21.14
C ASP A 54 -15.78 -8.00 20.19
N GLU A 55 -15.47 -9.22 20.65
CA GLU A 55 -14.92 -10.29 19.81
C GLU A 55 -16.02 -10.90 18.91
N ARG A 56 -15.64 -11.22 17.67
CA ARG A 56 -16.46 -11.69 16.54
C ARG A 56 -15.72 -12.82 15.86
N ALA A 57 -16.48 -13.69 15.21
CA ALA A 57 -15.89 -14.76 14.43
C ALA A 57 -15.19 -14.23 13.17
N VAL A 58 -14.08 -14.87 12.79
CA VAL A 58 -13.31 -14.55 11.57
C VAL A 58 -13.54 -15.64 10.55
N VAL A 59 -13.84 -15.26 9.31
CA VAL A 59 -14.00 -16.19 8.20
C VAL A 59 -12.61 -16.51 7.63
N VAL A 60 -12.33 -17.79 7.43
CA VAL A 60 -11.09 -18.28 6.84
C VAL A 60 -11.40 -18.93 5.50
N VAL A 61 -10.69 -18.52 4.46
CA VAL A 61 -10.83 -19.05 3.10
C VAL A 61 -9.50 -19.60 2.58
N ASP A 62 -9.58 -20.59 1.71
CA ASP A 62 -8.41 -21.00 0.92
C ASP A 62 -8.08 -19.86 -0.06
N GLU A 63 -6.81 -19.44 -0.12
CA GLU A 63 -6.34 -18.37 -1.01
C GLU A 63 -6.76 -18.61 -2.46
N ARG A 64 -6.73 -19.87 -2.92
CA ARG A 64 -7.09 -20.26 -4.30
C ARG A 64 -8.58 -20.12 -4.58
N LYS A 65 -9.41 -20.14 -3.54
CA LYS A 65 -10.88 -20.04 -3.60
C LYS A 65 -11.38 -18.67 -3.20
N ALA A 66 -10.52 -17.74 -2.79
CA ALA A 66 -10.92 -16.43 -2.29
C ALA A 66 -11.80 -15.68 -3.32
N ARG A 67 -11.43 -15.71 -4.60
CA ARG A 67 -12.22 -15.10 -5.68
C ARG A 67 -13.62 -15.69 -5.78
N ASP A 68 -13.73 -17.02 -5.77
CA ASP A 68 -15.01 -17.73 -5.87
C ASP A 68 -15.87 -17.48 -4.62
N PHE A 69 -15.24 -17.39 -3.45
CA PHE A 69 -15.90 -17.03 -2.21
C PHE A 69 -16.52 -15.62 -2.30
N PHE A 70 -15.77 -14.61 -2.75
CA PHE A 70 -16.28 -13.24 -2.90
C PHE A 70 -17.36 -13.11 -3.98
N ALA A 71 -17.23 -13.85 -5.08
CA ALA A 71 -18.30 -13.95 -6.09
C ALA A 71 -19.57 -14.57 -5.49
N PHE A 72 -19.43 -15.58 -4.63
CA PHE A 72 -20.55 -16.23 -3.96
C PHE A 72 -21.24 -15.27 -2.96
N VAL A 73 -20.50 -14.65 -2.04
CA VAL A 73 -21.12 -13.78 -1.01
C VAL A 73 -21.75 -12.54 -1.62
N SER A 74 -21.16 -11.95 -2.66
CA SER A 74 -21.77 -10.82 -3.37
C SER A 74 -23.08 -11.19 -4.07
N THR A 75 -23.26 -12.46 -4.47
CA THR A 75 -24.47 -12.94 -5.15
C THR A 75 -25.57 -13.35 -4.16
N TYR A 76 -25.22 -14.05 -3.09
CA TYR A 76 -26.19 -14.71 -2.20
C TYR A 76 -26.36 -14.05 -0.82
N VAL A 77 -25.44 -13.15 -0.44
CA VAL A 77 -25.42 -12.48 0.87
C VAL A 77 -25.51 -10.96 0.65
N THR A 78 -26.63 -10.51 0.09
CA THR A 78 -26.81 -9.12 -0.34
C THR A 78 -26.94 -8.11 0.79
N ASP A 79 -27.34 -8.55 1.98
CA ASP A 79 -27.57 -7.68 3.15
C ASP A 79 -26.25 -7.18 3.77
N TYR A 80 -25.13 -7.86 3.47
CA TYR A 80 -23.80 -7.53 3.96
C TYR A 80 -22.88 -7.20 2.78
N ALA A 81 -23.05 -6.00 2.21
CA ALA A 81 -22.27 -5.55 1.06
C ALA A 81 -21.57 -4.21 1.37
N PRO A 82 -20.23 -4.12 1.28
CA PRO A 82 -19.26 -5.22 1.07
C PRO A 82 -19.24 -6.19 2.24
N PHE A 83 -18.99 -7.47 1.99
CA PHE A 83 -19.01 -8.51 3.02
C PHE A 83 -17.95 -8.25 4.09
N THR A 84 -16.78 -7.78 3.68
CA THR A 84 -15.64 -7.53 4.57
C THR A 84 -15.75 -6.26 5.43
N ALA A 85 -16.75 -5.42 5.18
CA ALA A 85 -17.12 -4.35 6.10
C ALA A 85 -17.76 -4.88 7.40
N PHE A 86 -18.30 -6.11 7.37
CA PHE A 86 -19.04 -6.71 8.49
C PHE A 86 -18.34 -7.93 9.08
N PHE A 87 -17.69 -8.74 8.23
CA PHE A 87 -17.00 -9.96 8.62
C PHE A 87 -15.55 -9.92 8.16
N ARG A 88 -14.59 -10.06 9.09
CA ARG A 88 -13.18 -10.18 8.70
C ARG A 88 -12.97 -11.51 7.98
N VAL A 89 -12.31 -11.45 6.82
CA VAL A 89 -11.95 -12.62 6.02
C VAL A 89 -10.43 -12.70 5.94
N VAL A 90 -9.86 -13.85 6.31
CA VAL A 90 -8.43 -14.13 6.21
C VAL A 90 -8.18 -15.38 5.37
N THR A 91 -6.98 -15.51 4.82
CA THR A 91 -6.58 -16.65 3.99
C THR A 91 -5.80 -17.71 4.78
N THR A 92 -5.66 -18.91 4.21
CA THR A 92 -5.01 -20.05 4.88
C THR A 92 -3.51 -19.87 5.21
N ASP A 93 -2.83 -18.98 4.50
CA ASP A 93 -1.46 -18.53 4.76
C ASP A 93 -1.38 -17.63 6.01
N GLN A 94 -2.48 -16.94 6.36
CA GLN A 94 -2.58 -16.03 7.50
C GLN A 94 -3.09 -16.69 8.78
N LEU A 95 -3.26 -18.01 8.80
CA LEU A 95 -3.74 -18.76 9.98
C LEU A 95 -2.89 -18.56 11.22
N ASP A 96 -1.58 -18.37 11.03
CA ASP A 96 -0.63 -18.21 12.13
C ASP A 96 -0.94 -16.92 12.93
N LEU A 97 -1.47 -15.88 12.26
CA LEU A 97 -1.90 -14.63 12.91
C LEU A 97 -3.08 -14.84 13.88
N LEU A 98 -4.00 -15.75 13.56
CA LEU A 98 -5.15 -16.07 14.41
C LEU A 98 -4.78 -16.92 15.62
N ALA A 99 -3.73 -17.75 15.48
CA ALA A 99 -3.30 -18.67 16.52
C ALA A 99 -2.46 -17.99 17.61
N GLU A 100 -1.71 -16.97 17.21
CA GLU A 100 -0.77 -16.24 18.07
C GLU A 100 -1.27 -14.82 18.35
N GLU A 101 -2.58 -14.63 18.50
CA GLU A 101 -3.12 -13.31 18.81
C GLU A 101 -2.40 -12.75 20.04
N PRO A 102 -1.59 -11.68 19.90
CA PRO A 102 -0.64 -11.33 20.94
C PRO A 102 -1.43 -10.96 22.18
N SER A 103 -1.23 -11.71 23.27
CA SER A 103 -1.56 -11.23 24.60
C SER A 103 -0.98 -9.82 24.75
N LEU A 104 -1.76 -8.90 25.33
CA LEU A 104 -1.51 -7.46 25.53
C LEU A 104 -0.21 -7.09 26.29
N THR A 105 0.88 -7.84 26.16
CA THR A 105 2.22 -7.52 26.66
C THR A 105 2.85 -6.44 25.78
N ALA A 106 2.23 -5.25 25.77
CA ALA A 106 2.42 -4.16 24.81
C ALA A 106 3.16 -2.95 25.41
N GLY A 107 4.16 -3.16 26.28
CA GLY A 107 4.89 -2.05 26.92
C GLY A 107 6.08 -1.53 26.11
N SER A 108 7.10 -2.36 25.93
CA SER A 108 8.40 -1.91 25.40
C SER A 108 8.43 -1.83 23.87
N THR A 109 7.96 -2.86 23.16
CA THR A 109 7.98 -2.92 21.69
C THR A 109 7.08 -1.85 21.06
N THR A 110 5.93 -1.57 21.68
CA THR A 110 5.01 -0.52 21.22
C THR A 110 5.69 0.85 21.22
N SER A 111 6.47 1.18 22.26
CA SER A 111 7.19 2.45 22.35
C SER A 111 8.28 2.58 21.27
N VAL A 112 8.93 1.48 20.88
CA VAL A 112 9.90 1.48 19.78
C VAL A 112 9.21 1.67 18.45
N VAL A 113 8.11 0.95 18.20
CA VAL A 113 7.34 1.07 16.96
C VAL A 113 6.84 2.50 16.76
N GLU A 114 6.26 3.12 17.78
CA GLU A 114 5.76 4.51 17.71
C GLU A 114 6.83 5.53 17.25
N LYS A 115 8.09 5.34 17.64
CA LYS A 115 9.20 6.20 17.23
C LYS A 115 9.49 6.15 15.72
N LEU A 116 9.06 5.08 15.05
CA LEU A 116 9.27 4.89 13.61
C LEU A 116 8.22 5.61 12.75
N VAL A 117 7.19 6.23 13.35
CA VAL A 117 6.10 6.91 12.62
C VAL A 117 6.57 8.00 11.66
N GLY A 118 7.75 8.57 11.91
CA GLY A 118 8.37 9.56 11.03
C GLY A 118 8.68 9.04 9.62
N THR A 119 8.81 7.72 9.44
CA THR A 119 9.01 7.10 8.13
C THR A 119 7.85 7.38 7.18
N ALA A 120 6.61 7.30 7.65
CA ALA A 120 5.41 7.61 6.86
C ALA A 120 5.31 9.10 6.49
N ILE A 121 5.74 9.98 7.39
CA ILE A 121 5.79 11.43 7.13
C ILE A 121 6.84 11.74 6.05
N VAL A 122 8.02 11.12 6.14
CA VAL A 122 9.10 11.32 5.16
C VAL A 122 8.76 10.67 3.82
N GLU A 123 8.14 9.49 3.80
CA GLU A 123 7.67 8.85 2.57
C GLU A 123 6.66 9.76 1.85
N ALA A 124 5.67 10.31 2.57
CA ALA A 124 4.74 11.26 1.99
C ALA A 124 5.46 12.52 1.48
N ALA A 125 6.47 13.02 2.20
CA ALA A 125 7.26 14.15 1.73
C ALA A 125 8.04 13.86 0.43
N ILE A 126 8.53 12.63 0.25
CA ILE A 126 9.15 12.18 -1.01
C ILE A 126 8.12 12.21 -2.14
N TYR A 127 6.92 11.68 -1.91
CA TYR A 127 5.86 11.65 -2.91
C TYR A 127 5.40 13.05 -3.29
N LEU A 128 5.12 13.92 -2.32
CA LEU A 128 4.69 15.31 -2.53
C LEU A 128 5.75 16.22 -3.17
N ARG A 129 7.02 15.80 -3.22
CA ARG A 129 8.09 16.52 -3.95
C ARG A 129 8.35 15.95 -5.33
N SER A 130 7.81 14.77 -5.64
CA SER A 130 7.98 14.16 -6.95
C SER A 130 7.22 14.97 -8.00
N PRO A 131 7.87 15.41 -9.09
CA PRO A 131 7.20 16.05 -10.22
C PRO A 131 6.18 15.13 -10.90
N ARG A 132 6.29 13.82 -10.67
CA ARG A 132 5.38 12.79 -11.19
C ARG A 132 4.12 12.63 -10.34
N SER A 133 4.07 13.29 -9.18
CA SER A 133 2.89 13.25 -8.31
C SER A 133 1.87 14.31 -8.67
N ASN A 134 0.59 13.94 -8.62
CA ASN A 134 -0.51 14.89 -8.77
C ASN A 134 -0.60 15.90 -7.60
N GLU A 135 0.25 15.76 -6.58
CA GLU A 135 0.23 16.53 -5.34
C GLU A 135 1.49 17.38 -5.10
N ALA A 136 2.31 17.56 -6.14
CA ALA A 136 3.57 18.29 -6.06
C ALA A 136 3.41 19.68 -5.41
N GLY A 137 4.17 19.94 -4.32
CA GLY A 137 4.22 21.25 -3.65
C GLY A 137 3.15 21.50 -2.58
N ARG A 138 2.29 20.52 -2.27
CA ARG A 138 1.35 20.59 -1.15
C ARG A 138 2.04 20.39 0.20
N PRO A 139 1.51 20.98 1.29
CA PRO A 139 1.99 20.66 2.64
C PRO A 139 1.72 19.19 2.96
N ILE A 140 2.61 18.58 3.77
CA ILE A 140 2.41 17.22 4.26
C ILE A 140 1.16 17.21 5.15
N THR A 141 0.20 16.35 4.83
CA THR A 141 -1.04 16.18 5.61
C THR A 141 -1.05 14.83 6.29
N LEU A 142 -1.87 14.69 7.35
CA LEU A 142 -2.09 13.41 8.02
C LEU A 142 -2.62 12.34 7.04
N ALA A 143 -3.49 12.74 6.12
CA ALA A 143 -4.04 11.84 5.10
C ALA A 143 -2.95 11.36 4.12
N ALA A 144 -2.10 12.27 3.63
CA ALA A 144 -1.01 11.90 2.73
C ALA A 144 -0.01 10.96 3.42
N ALA A 145 0.35 11.23 4.67
CA ALA A 145 1.23 10.35 5.46
C ALA A 145 0.57 8.99 5.75
N GLY A 146 -0.71 8.96 6.10
CA GLY A 146 -1.47 7.73 6.36
C GLY A 146 -1.71 6.87 5.12
N ALA A 147 -1.65 7.44 3.91
CA ALA A 147 -1.82 6.73 2.65
C ALA A 147 -0.53 6.03 2.15
N THR A 148 0.60 6.22 2.84
CA THR A 148 1.91 5.65 2.46
C THR A 148 2.02 4.17 2.78
N TYR A 149 2.97 3.48 2.13
CA TYR A 149 3.29 2.10 2.50
C TYR A 149 3.90 2.04 3.92
N SER A 150 4.75 3.00 4.28
CA SER A 150 5.32 3.08 5.64
C SER A 150 4.25 3.14 6.74
N ALA A 151 3.12 3.81 6.52
CA ALA A 151 2.01 3.80 7.48
C ALA A 151 1.37 2.41 7.62
N ALA A 152 1.26 1.65 6.53
CA ALA A 152 0.78 0.28 6.55
C ALA A 152 1.79 -0.70 7.19
N ALA A 153 3.07 -0.58 6.84
CA ALA A 153 4.14 -1.39 7.41
C ALA A 153 4.27 -1.14 8.93
N PHE A 154 4.12 0.12 9.36
CA PHE A 154 4.09 0.50 10.78
C PHE A 154 2.96 -0.22 11.54
N GLN A 155 1.74 -0.26 10.99
CA GLN A 155 0.62 -1.02 11.57
C GLN A 155 0.97 -2.51 11.68
N GLY A 156 1.51 -3.12 10.62
CA GLY A 156 1.97 -4.51 10.64
C GLY A 156 3.01 -4.78 11.73
N LEU A 157 4.01 -3.90 11.86
CA LEU A 157 4.99 -3.96 12.95
C LEU A 157 4.35 -3.86 14.34
N ALA A 158 3.29 -3.06 14.48
CA ALA A 158 2.55 -2.94 15.73
C ALA A 158 1.74 -4.21 16.04
N LEU A 159 1.27 -4.96 15.03
CA LEU A 159 0.56 -6.24 15.23
C LEU A 159 1.48 -7.31 15.84
N GLY A 160 2.75 -7.37 15.42
CA GLY A 160 3.73 -8.24 16.05
C GLY A 160 4.74 -8.88 15.08
N PRO A 161 5.52 -9.87 15.55
CA PRO A 161 6.60 -10.49 14.78
C PRO A 161 6.10 -11.22 13.53
N GLN A 162 4.88 -11.73 13.53
CA GLN A 162 4.33 -12.55 12.45
C GLN A 162 3.82 -11.74 11.25
N ALA A 163 3.71 -10.41 11.38
CA ALA A 163 3.28 -9.57 10.28
C ALA A 163 4.29 -9.62 9.12
N ASP A 164 3.79 -9.94 7.93
CA ASP A 164 4.58 -9.95 6.70
C ASP A 164 4.55 -8.56 6.04
N VAL A 165 5.57 -7.75 6.35
CA VAL A 165 5.72 -6.41 5.80
C VAL A 165 5.86 -6.40 4.27
N VAL A 166 6.38 -7.47 3.65
CA VAL A 166 6.52 -7.57 2.19
C VAL A 166 5.17 -7.85 1.56
N ALA A 167 4.37 -8.75 2.14
CA ALA A 167 3.00 -8.99 1.69
C ALA A 167 2.13 -7.73 1.83
N ILE A 168 2.26 -6.99 2.94
CA ILE A 168 1.61 -5.68 3.13
C ILE A 168 1.98 -4.71 2.00
N GLY A 169 3.27 -4.67 1.61
CA GLY A 169 3.74 -3.81 0.52
C GLY A 169 3.12 -4.15 -0.83
N ARG A 170 3.06 -5.45 -1.17
CA ARG A 170 2.42 -5.93 -2.41
C ARG A 170 0.93 -5.62 -2.43
N ALA A 171 0.22 -5.84 -1.32
CA ALA A 171 -1.20 -5.53 -1.21
C ALA A 171 -1.47 -4.02 -1.32
N TRP A 172 -0.62 -3.20 -0.69
CA TRP A 172 -0.69 -1.74 -0.81
C TRP A 172 -0.44 -1.25 -2.24
N GLN A 173 0.56 -1.80 -2.93
CA GLN A 173 0.83 -1.47 -4.33
C GLN A 173 -0.33 -1.88 -5.24
N SER A 174 -0.88 -3.08 -5.03
CA SER A 174 -2.06 -3.56 -5.76
C SER A 174 -3.24 -2.60 -5.56
N LEU A 175 -3.55 -2.22 -4.31
CA LEU A 175 -4.59 -1.25 -4.00
C LEU A 175 -4.38 0.08 -4.74
N ARG A 176 -3.16 0.64 -4.69
CA ARG A 176 -2.84 1.90 -5.38
C ARG A 176 -2.96 1.77 -6.90
N SER A 177 -2.57 0.64 -7.47
CA SER A 177 -2.70 0.38 -8.91
C SER A 177 -4.17 0.37 -9.34
N THR A 178 -5.06 -0.17 -8.50
CA THR A 178 -6.50 -0.19 -8.73
C THR A 178 -7.12 1.21 -8.60
N LEU A 179 -6.67 2.03 -7.64
CA LEU A 179 -7.34 3.31 -7.31
C LEU A 179 -6.75 4.56 -7.97
N SER A 180 -5.44 4.62 -8.18
CA SER A 180 -4.76 5.88 -8.56
C SER A 180 -3.88 5.77 -9.79
N GLY A 181 -3.47 4.58 -10.22
CA GLY A 181 -2.64 4.35 -11.42
C GLY A 181 -1.29 5.09 -11.49
N GLU A 182 -0.91 5.83 -10.44
CA GLU A 182 0.24 6.73 -10.46
C GLU A 182 1.53 5.98 -10.11
N GLN A 183 2.56 6.15 -10.94
CA GLN A 183 3.90 5.63 -10.65
C GLN A 183 4.59 6.49 -9.60
N LEU A 184 4.86 5.89 -8.46
CA LEU A 184 5.58 6.51 -7.36
C LEU A 184 7.11 6.48 -7.58
N PRO A 185 7.86 7.41 -6.95
CA PRO A 185 9.31 7.50 -7.11
C PRO A 185 10.09 6.40 -6.39
N LEU A 186 9.49 5.73 -5.39
CA LEU A 186 10.11 4.66 -4.62
C LEU A 186 9.59 3.31 -5.11
N ASP A 187 10.51 2.36 -5.26
CA ASP A 187 10.18 1.00 -5.63
C ASP A 187 9.67 0.19 -4.43
N ILE A 188 8.68 -0.67 -4.67
CA ILE A 188 8.04 -1.43 -3.59
C ILE A 188 8.96 -2.53 -3.04
N ASP A 189 9.83 -3.12 -3.86
CA ASP A 189 10.72 -4.18 -3.42
C ASP A 189 11.87 -3.58 -2.58
N GLU A 190 12.36 -2.39 -2.96
CA GLU A 190 13.29 -1.59 -2.14
C GLU A 190 12.67 -1.23 -0.77
N LEU A 191 11.43 -0.74 -0.77
CA LEU A 191 10.68 -0.41 0.43
C LEU A 191 10.42 -1.64 1.31
N GLY A 192 10.06 -2.78 0.71
CA GLY A 192 9.84 -4.05 1.42
C GLY A 192 11.12 -4.55 2.07
N SER A 193 12.26 -4.45 1.37
CA SER A 193 13.58 -4.79 1.91
C SER A 193 13.99 -3.88 3.07
N PHE A 194 13.71 -2.57 2.96
CA PHE A 194 13.90 -1.60 4.04
C PHE A 194 13.10 -1.96 5.30
N TRP A 195 11.80 -2.23 5.16
CA TRP A 195 10.96 -2.59 6.30
C TRP A 195 11.27 -3.97 6.88
N GLN A 196 11.74 -4.91 6.07
CA GLN A 196 12.17 -6.22 6.56
C GLN A 196 13.40 -6.12 7.48
N VAL A 197 14.37 -5.23 7.17
CA VAL A 197 15.50 -4.94 8.07
C VAL A 197 15.00 -4.39 9.41
N ILE A 198 14.06 -3.44 9.38
CA ILE A 198 13.48 -2.84 10.59
C ILE A 198 12.72 -3.88 11.42
N ARG A 199 11.88 -4.71 10.78
CA ARG A 199 11.16 -5.80 11.44
C ARG A 199 12.11 -6.73 12.19
N LEU A 200 13.20 -7.15 11.56
CA LEU A 200 14.20 -8.02 12.18
C LEU A 200 14.94 -7.33 13.33
N ALA A 201 15.17 -6.01 13.24
CA ALA A 201 15.77 -5.25 14.32
C ALA A 201 14.84 -5.13 15.53
N VAL A 202 13.54 -4.86 15.31
CA VAL A 202 12.53 -4.63 16.36
C VAL A 202 12.07 -5.93 17.03
N HIS A 203 11.74 -6.96 16.24
CA HIS A 203 11.09 -8.18 16.73
C HIS A 203 12.04 -9.38 16.85
N GLY A 204 13.29 -9.22 16.43
CA GLY A 204 14.27 -10.30 16.46
C GLY A 204 14.31 -11.13 15.18
N GLY A 205 15.29 -12.04 15.12
CA GLY A 205 15.67 -12.82 13.94
C GLY A 205 17.19 -12.94 13.85
N GLY A 206 17.68 -14.12 13.45
CA GLY A 206 19.12 -14.39 13.36
C GLY A 206 19.75 -13.62 12.20
N PRO A 207 20.78 -12.77 12.41
CA PRO A 207 21.53 -12.16 11.33
C PRO A 207 22.41 -13.18 10.57
N SER A 208 22.59 -14.40 11.11
CA SER A 208 23.60 -15.37 10.68
C SER A 208 23.47 -15.89 9.25
N ASP A 209 22.26 -15.89 8.68
CA ASP A 209 21.98 -16.40 7.33
C ASP A 209 21.77 -15.26 6.31
N ARG A 210 22.11 -14.01 6.67
CA ARG A 210 21.84 -12.82 5.87
C ARG A 210 23.11 -12.25 5.24
N PRO A 211 23.02 -11.51 4.12
CA PRO A 211 24.14 -10.77 3.56
C PRO A 211 24.79 -9.88 4.63
N ASP A 212 26.12 -9.77 4.63
CA ASP A 212 26.87 -9.02 5.64
C ASP A 212 26.36 -7.58 5.82
N SER A 213 25.95 -6.92 4.74
CA SER A 213 25.38 -5.57 4.78
C SER A 213 24.07 -5.47 5.57
N GLU A 214 23.16 -6.43 5.42
CA GLU A 214 21.91 -6.47 6.19
C GLU A 214 22.19 -6.74 7.68
N SER A 215 23.11 -7.67 7.94
CA SER A 215 23.51 -8.03 9.30
C SER A 215 24.07 -6.85 10.08
N VAL A 216 24.90 -6.01 9.44
CA VAL A 216 25.43 -4.76 10.04
C VAL A 216 24.30 -3.77 10.32
N MET A 217 23.38 -3.54 9.36
CA MET A 217 22.25 -2.63 9.56
C MET A 217 21.34 -3.06 10.72
N ILE A 218 21.01 -4.34 10.80
CA ILE A 218 20.16 -4.90 11.87
C ILE A 218 20.84 -4.74 13.23
N ARG A 219 22.13 -5.10 13.33
CA ARG A 219 22.90 -5.03 14.59
C ARG A 219 23.04 -3.59 15.08
N SER A 220 23.41 -2.67 14.18
CA SER A 220 23.52 -1.24 14.46
C SER A 220 22.19 -0.66 14.93
N MET A 221 21.08 -1.04 14.29
CA MET A 221 19.75 -0.57 14.69
C MET A 221 19.34 -1.09 16.07
N ARG A 222 19.60 -2.36 16.39
CA ARG A 222 19.35 -2.92 17.73
C ARG A 222 20.11 -2.15 18.81
N GLN A 223 21.37 -1.82 18.57
CA GLN A 223 22.16 -1.03 19.51
C GLN A 223 21.56 0.37 19.74
N VAL A 224 21.03 1.03 18.70
CA VAL A 224 20.34 2.33 18.86
C VAL A 224 18.98 2.18 19.54
N ILE A 225 18.23 1.10 19.29
CA ILE A 225 16.99 0.80 20.01
C ILE A 225 17.25 0.67 21.51
N GLU A 226 18.33 -0.02 21.89
CA GLU A 226 18.72 -0.23 23.29
C GLU A 226 19.27 1.03 23.95
N SER A 227 20.18 1.74 23.28
CA SER A 227 20.89 2.89 23.85
C SER A 227 20.16 4.23 23.70
N GLY A 228 19.21 4.32 22.76
CA GLY A 228 18.52 5.56 22.40
C GLY A 228 19.44 6.61 21.77
N ARG A 229 20.62 6.24 21.26
CA ARG A 229 21.56 7.18 20.63
C ARG A 229 22.42 6.52 19.56
N VAL A 230 22.89 7.30 18.60
CA VAL A 230 23.92 6.87 17.64
C VAL A 230 25.28 7.22 18.24
N ASP A 231 26.02 6.21 18.72
CA ASP A 231 27.35 6.34 19.31
C ASP A 231 28.48 5.94 18.33
N ASP A 232 29.73 5.94 18.81
CA ASP A 232 30.87 5.59 17.95
C ASP A 232 30.82 4.16 17.46
N SER A 233 30.42 3.20 18.30
CA SER A 233 30.38 1.80 17.86
C SER A 233 29.34 1.59 16.77
N VAL A 234 28.18 2.27 16.82
CA VAL A 234 27.21 2.25 15.72
C VAL A 234 27.81 2.83 14.44
N LEU A 235 28.51 3.97 14.53
CA LEU A 235 29.14 4.60 13.37
C LEU A 235 30.30 3.76 12.83
N GLU A 236 31.12 3.18 13.68
CA GLU A 236 32.22 2.29 13.30
C GLU A 236 31.71 1.06 12.56
N ASP A 237 30.66 0.41 13.07
CA ASP A 237 30.09 -0.80 12.45
C ASP A 237 29.51 -0.48 11.06
N LEU A 238 28.70 0.58 10.94
CA LEU A 238 28.11 1.00 9.66
C LEU A 238 29.16 1.45 8.63
N LEU A 239 30.13 2.25 9.06
CA LEU A 239 31.04 2.95 8.14
C LEU A 239 32.28 2.13 7.79
N SER A 240 32.72 1.21 8.64
CA SER A 240 33.86 0.31 8.34
C SER A 240 33.61 -0.57 7.11
N SER A 241 32.34 -0.90 6.88
CA SER A 241 31.83 -1.67 5.75
C SER A 241 31.76 -0.85 4.44
N LEU A 242 32.03 0.45 4.49
CA LEU A 242 31.98 1.38 3.34
C LEU A 242 33.39 1.95 3.06
N PRO A 243 34.10 1.42 2.04
CA PRO A 243 35.47 1.84 1.71
C PRO A 243 35.63 3.35 1.51
N GLU A 244 34.59 4.01 0.98
CA GLU A 244 34.58 5.44 0.64
C GLU A 244 34.59 6.35 1.86
N LEU A 245 34.18 5.84 3.02
CA LEU A 245 34.10 6.59 4.26
C LEU A 245 35.16 6.17 5.29
N ARG A 246 36.12 5.33 4.89
CA ARG A 246 37.28 4.99 5.73
C ARG A 246 38.07 6.26 6.07
N GLY A 247 38.17 6.56 7.35
CA GLY A 247 38.86 7.76 7.84
C GLY A 247 38.54 8.04 9.30
N ASP A 248 38.96 9.22 9.77
CA ASP A 248 38.74 9.66 11.14
C ASP A 248 37.26 9.99 11.39
N LEU A 249 36.59 9.16 12.19
CA LEU A 249 35.19 9.33 12.59
C LEU A 249 34.99 10.52 13.54
N SER A 250 36.06 11.02 14.18
CA SER A 250 35.99 12.16 15.09
C SER A 250 35.46 13.43 14.42
N ARG A 251 35.59 13.54 13.08
CA ARG A 251 35.06 14.65 12.28
C ARG A 251 33.53 14.80 12.39
N PHE A 252 32.82 13.72 12.70
CA PHE A 252 31.37 13.75 12.91
C PHE A 252 30.97 14.22 14.31
N ARG A 253 31.94 14.51 15.19
CA ARG A 253 31.73 14.95 16.59
C ARG A 253 32.16 16.39 16.87
N GLY A 254 32.71 17.08 15.87
CA GLY A 254 33.17 18.46 16.00
C GLY A 254 32.06 19.47 16.27
N THR A 255 32.39 20.75 16.10
CA THR A 255 31.41 21.84 16.18
C THR A 255 30.23 21.59 15.24
N ARG A 256 29.06 22.19 15.51
CA ARG A 256 27.87 22.06 14.64
C ARG A 256 28.18 22.27 13.16
N GLU A 257 28.96 23.29 12.84
CA GLU A 257 29.37 23.60 11.48
C GLU A 257 30.39 22.60 10.91
N GLY A 258 31.37 22.19 11.72
CA GLY A 258 32.36 21.19 11.31
C GLY A 258 31.70 19.84 11.00
N ARG A 259 30.76 19.42 11.86
CA ARG A 259 29.95 18.22 11.67
C ARG A 259 29.09 18.32 10.41
N ALA A 260 28.43 19.46 10.19
CA ALA A 260 27.61 19.66 8.99
C ALA A 260 28.43 19.57 7.70
N ARG A 261 29.62 20.18 7.66
CA ARG A 261 30.55 20.08 6.52
C ARG A 261 31.01 18.64 6.30
N ALA A 262 31.45 17.95 7.35
CA ALA A 262 31.89 16.56 7.26
C ALA A 262 30.79 15.61 6.76
N ILE A 263 29.54 15.81 7.19
CA ILE A 263 28.38 15.04 6.73
C ILE A 263 28.08 15.33 5.26
N GLN A 264 28.12 16.59 4.82
CA GLN A 264 27.91 16.96 3.41
C GLN A 264 28.98 16.33 2.49
N GLU A 265 30.24 16.35 2.92
CA GLU A 265 31.34 15.68 2.21
C GLU A 265 31.12 14.17 2.13
N ALA A 266 30.77 13.53 3.25
CA ALA A 266 30.49 12.09 3.30
C ALA A 266 29.31 11.69 2.39
N ILE A 267 28.20 12.44 2.42
CA ILE A 267 27.05 12.20 1.54
C ILE A 267 27.45 12.36 0.07
N SER A 268 28.29 13.34 -0.25
CA SER A 268 28.77 13.55 -1.62
C SER A 268 29.62 12.37 -2.10
N LEU A 269 30.49 11.82 -1.25
CA LEU A 269 31.28 10.62 -1.55
C LEU A 269 30.37 9.40 -1.78
N LEU A 270 29.40 9.17 -0.89
CA LEU A 270 28.44 8.06 -1.01
C LEU A 270 27.60 8.15 -2.28
N SER A 271 27.16 9.36 -2.64
CA SER A 271 26.33 9.63 -3.82
C SER A 271 27.07 9.38 -5.14
N ASN A 272 28.40 9.55 -5.15
CA ASN A 272 29.24 9.36 -6.33
C ASN A 272 29.81 7.94 -6.46
N SER A 273 29.62 7.09 -5.45
CA SER A 273 30.10 5.71 -5.48
C SER A 273 29.25 4.83 -6.42
N THR A 274 29.90 3.90 -7.12
CA THR A 274 29.27 2.89 -7.97
C THR A 274 29.34 1.47 -7.37
N GLY A 275 29.79 1.33 -6.12
CA GLY A 275 30.02 0.03 -5.47
C GLY A 275 28.76 -0.81 -5.20
N THR A 276 28.92 -2.09 -4.86
CA THR A 276 27.82 -3.08 -4.71
C THR A 276 26.97 -2.97 -3.43
N GLY A 277 27.07 -1.89 -2.63
CA GLY A 277 26.37 -1.74 -1.35
C GLY A 277 25.25 -0.69 -1.31
N GLY A 278 24.36 -0.64 -2.32
CA GLY A 278 23.36 0.44 -2.47
C GLY A 278 22.55 0.76 -1.21
N GLN A 279 21.90 -0.25 -0.63
CA GLN A 279 21.06 -0.07 0.56
C GLN A 279 21.86 0.33 1.81
N LEU A 280 23.08 -0.21 1.99
CA LEU A 280 23.95 0.15 3.11
C LEU A 280 24.42 1.61 2.99
N ARG A 281 24.69 2.10 1.77
CA ARG A 281 25.04 3.50 1.52
C ARG A 281 23.89 4.45 1.85
N ASP A 282 22.67 4.10 1.45
CA ASP A 282 21.47 4.82 1.85
C ASP A 282 21.28 4.83 3.37
N CYS A 283 21.49 3.68 4.01
CA CYS A 283 21.39 3.52 5.46
C CYS A 283 22.40 4.39 6.22
N ALA A 284 23.67 4.36 5.80
CA ALA A 284 24.75 5.15 6.37
C ALA A 284 24.53 6.66 6.14
N ALA A 285 24.09 7.07 4.96
CA ALA A 285 23.75 8.47 4.68
C ALA A 285 22.61 8.97 5.58
N GLY A 286 21.55 8.17 5.75
CA GLY A 286 20.47 8.47 6.69
C GLY A 286 20.96 8.57 8.14
N CYS A 287 21.86 7.68 8.55
CA CYS A 287 22.47 7.69 9.88
C CYS A 287 23.27 8.98 10.11
N LEU A 288 24.15 9.34 9.18
CA LEU A 288 24.95 10.57 9.23
C LEU A 288 24.06 11.82 9.27
N LEU A 289 23.01 11.88 8.44
CA LEU A 289 22.05 13.00 8.45
C LEU A 289 21.37 13.17 9.82
N SER A 290 21.07 12.07 10.52
CA SER A 290 20.44 12.12 11.84
C SER A 290 21.30 12.84 12.90
N LEU A 291 22.63 12.86 12.70
CA LEU A 291 23.57 13.51 13.62
C LEU A 291 23.57 15.05 13.52
N LEU A 292 23.07 15.64 12.43
CA LEU A 292 23.04 17.10 12.27
C LEU A 292 22.29 17.77 13.43
N GLY A 293 21.10 17.25 13.72
CA GLY A 293 20.20 17.72 14.76
C GLY A 293 20.10 16.85 16.00
N GLY A 294 20.84 15.74 16.08
CA GLY A 294 20.66 14.74 17.14
C GLY A 294 19.26 14.13 17.11
N GLY A 295 18.80 13.73 15.92
CA GLY A 295 17.48 13.15 15.71
C GLY A 295 16.32 14.14 15.51
N SER A 296 16.60 15.43 15.35
CA SER A 296 15.56 16.42 15.02
C SER A 296 15.05 16.27 13.57
N PHE A 297 13.73 16.19 13.42
CA PHE A 297 13.05 16.12 12.13
C PHE A 297 12.99 17.45 11.38
N ARG A 298 13.50 18.55 11.96
CA ARG A 298 13.74 19.81 11.23
C ARG A 298 14.71 19.66 10.06
N PHE A 299 15.51 18.59 10.06
CA PHE A 299 16.46 18.26 8.99
C PHE A 299 15.88 17.40 7.87
N ILE A 300 14.57 17.12 7.85
CA ILE A 300 13.90 16.46 6.71
C ILE A 300 14.28 17.11 5.37
N PRO A 301 14.28 18.46 5.19
CA PRO A 301 14.65 19.06 3.91
C PRO A 301 16.06 18.69 3.43
N ALA A 302 17.01 18.57 4.35
CA ALA A 302 18.38 18.15 4.05
C ALA A 302 18.41 16.66 3.66
N ALA A 303 17.66 15.81 4.37
CA ALA A 303 17.55 14.40 4.01
C ALA A 303 16.92 14.23 2.60
N LEU A 304 15.80 14.90 2.33
CA LEU A 304 15.15 14.84 1.02
C LEU A 304 16.02 15.36 -0.14
N SER A 305 17.02 16.21 0.12
CA SER A 305 17.95 16.66 -0.91
C SER A 305 18.88 15.57 -1.45
N THR A 306 19.03 14.45 -0.73
CA THR A 306 19.86 13.32 -1.19
C THR A 306 19.11 12.37 -2.12
N GLY A 307 17.77 12.49 -2.20
CA GLY A 307 16.88 11.50 -2.81
C GLY A 307 17.08 11.22 -4.30
N LEU A 308 17.87 12.03 -5.02
CA LEU A 308 18.21 11.77 -6.43
C LEU A 308 19.26 10.67 -6.59
N SER A 309 20.31 10.69 -5.75
CA SER A 309 21.44 9.76 -5.81
C SER A 309 21.34 8.66 -4.75
N LEU A 310 20.70 8.97 -3.63
CA LEU A 310 20.53 8.10 -2.46
C LEU A 310 19.05 8.08 -2.09
N ARG A 311 18.28 7.26 -2.81
CA ARG A 311 16.81 7.31 -2.83
C ARG A 311 16.18 6.95 -1.49
N MET A 312 16.75 5.98 -0.78
CA MET A 312 16.22 5.48 0.49
C MET A 312 16.81 6.19 1.71
N ALA A 313 17.88 6.97 1.54
CA ALA A 313 18.51 7.72 2.63
C ALA A 313 17.56 8.61 3.46
N PRO A 314 16.53 9.28 2.89
CA PRO A 314 15.59 10.04 3.69
C PRO A 314 14.75 9.16 4.64
N LEU A 315 14.37 7.96 4.21
CA LEU A 315 13.63 7.01 5.06
C LEU A 315 14.53 6.48 6.17
N TRP A 316 15.78 6.15 5.88
CA TRP A 316 16.75 5.80 6.90
C TRP A 316 17.01 6.93 7.89
N PHE A 317 17.10 8.18 7.42
CA PHE A 317 17.16 9.35 8.30
C PHE A 317 15.98 9.39 9.27
N ALA A 318 14.77 9.11 8.81
CA ALA A 318 13.58 9.07 9.66
C ALA A 318 13.69 8.00 10.75
N VAL A 319 14.19 6.80 10.41
CA VAL A 319 14.41 5.71 11.37
C VAL A 319 15.44 6.09 12.42
N TRP A 320 16.65 6.49 11.99
CA TRP A 320 17.73 6.84 12.91
C TRP A 320 17.38 8.06 13.79
N SER A 321 16.66 9.03 13.24
CA SER A 321 16.22 10.20 13.97
C SER A 321 15.09 9.87 14.95
N GLY A 322 14.17 8.98 14.58
CA GLY A 322 13.07 8.54 15.43
C GLY A 322 13.53 7.74 16.64
N LEU A 323 14.51 6.84 16.45
CA LEU A 323 15.02 5.98 17.52
C LEU A 323 15.84 6.72 18.59
N GLN A 324 16.38 7.90 18.27
CA GLN A 324 17.14 8.71 19.22
C GLN A 324 16.25 9.26 20.36
N ALA A 325 16.76 9.30 21.58
CA ALA A 325 16.05 9.78 22.75
C ALA A 325 15.68 11.27 22.66
N SER A 326 16.47 12.06 21.91
CA SER A 326 16.25 13.48 21.64
C SER A 326 15.31 13.75 20.45
N SER A 327 14.69 12.71 19.88
CA SER A 327 13.78 12.87 18.74
C SER A 327 12.59 13.77 19.07
N ASP A 328 12.28 14.69 18.15
CA ASP A 328 11.16 15.61 18.25
C ASP A 328 9.94 15.18 17.41
N ILE A 329 9.96 13.98 16.80
CA ILE A 329 8.94 13.51 15.84
C ILE A 329 7.51 13.54 16.38
N MET A 330 7.35 13.28 17.67
CA MET A 330 6.04 13.25 18.33
C MET A 330 5.45 14.65 18.52
N THR A 331 6.29 15.69 18.55
CA THR A 331 5.87 17.08 18.77
C THR A 331 5.94 17.93 17.51
N GLU A 332 6.82 17.60 16.58
CA GLU A 332 6.92 18.34 15.32
C GLU A 332 5.72 18.15 14.41
N PHE A 333 5.60 19.05 13.42
CA PHE A 333 4.49 19.08 12.47
C PHE A 333 3.11 19.16 13.13
N ASN A 334 2.95 20.03 14.15
CA ASN A 334 1.71 20.17 14.92
C ASN A 334 1.28 18.87 15.60
N CYS A 335 2.25 18.12 16.14
CA CYS A 335 2.07 16.81 16.77
C CYS A 335 1.50 15.76 15.81
N MET A 336 1.83 15.82 14.52
CA MET A 336 1.38 14.84 13.53
C MET A 336 1.81 13.41 13.91
N GLY A 337 3.07 13.24 14.37
CA GLY A 337 3.58 11.95 14.80
C GLY A 337 2.75 11.33 15.94
N ARG A 338 2.33 12.12 16.93
CA ARG A 338 1.42 11.64 18.01
C ARG A 338 0.07 11.19 17.48
N ARG A 339 -0.53 11.95 16.56
CA ARG A 339 -1.84 11.59 16.00
C ARG A 339 -1.74 10.33 15.16
N MET A 340 -0.71 10.22 14.32
CA MET A 340 -0.44 9.03 13.53
C MET A 340 -0.18 7.81 14.41
N ALA A 341 0.70 7.91 15.41
CA ALA A 341 0.97 6.82 16.31
C ALA A 341 -0.29 6.36 17.05
N ARG A 342 -1.11 7.30 17.55
CA ARG A 342 -2.40 6.98 18.18
C ARG A 342 -3.34 6.22 17.22
N ASP A 343 -3.47 6.70 15.98
CA ASP A 343 -4.44 6.18 15.02
C ASP A 343 -3.97 4.86 14.39
N LEU A 344 -2.66 4.74 14.11
CA LEU A 344 -2.05 3.58 13.46
C LEU A 344 -1.62 2.48 14.45
N CYS A 345 -1.36 2.80 15.73
CA CYS A 345 -1.13 1.79 16.77
C CYS A 345 -2.43 1.41 17.51
N ALA A 346 -3.59 1.96 17.14
CA ALA A 346 -4.85 1.44 17.65
C ALA A 346 -4.96 -0.02 17.19
N ARG A 347 -4.87 -0.97 18.13
CA ARG A 347 -4.86 -2.42 17.84
C ARG A 347 -6.26 -3.01 18.08
N PRO A 348 -7.16 -3.00 17.09
CA PRO A 348 -8.28 -3.91 17.13
C PRO A 348 -7.72 -5.34 16.94
N GLY A 349 -8.03 -6.26 17.87
CA GLY A 349 -7.65 -7.67 17.74
C GLY A 349 -8.19 -8.28 16.45
N LEU A 350 -7.68 -9.43 16.02
CA LEU A 350 -8.16 -10.03 14.77
C LEU A 350 -9.61 -10.50 14.89
N TYR A 351 -10.07 -10.81 16.09
CA TYR A 351 -11.46 -11.09 16.38
C TYR A 351 -12.31 -9.83 16.58
N SER A 352 -11.78 -8.61 16.49
CA SER A 352 -12.61 -7.41 16.59
C SER A 352 -13.58 -7.28 15.41
N LEU A 353 -14.57 -6.41 15.57
CA LEU A 353 -15.32 -5.89 14.42
C LEU A 353 -14.36 -5.25 13.39
N PRO A 354 -14.57 -5.49 12.07
CA PRO A 354 -13.90 -4.74 11.02
C PRO A 354 -14.22 -3.25 11.11
N THR A 355 -13.24 -2.41 10.77
CA THR A 355 -13.39 -0.94 10.77
C THR A 355 -13.21 -0.31 9.39
N ASP A 356 -12.77 -1.11 8.41
CA ASP A 356 -12.54 -0.68 7.04
C ASP A 356 -13.81 -0.83 6.18
N ASP A 357 -13.87 -0.07 5.09
CA ASP A 357 -15.02 -0.11 4.17
C ASP A 357 -15.05 -1.42 3.36
N ILE A 358 -13.87 -1.99 3.08
CA ILE A 358 -13.68 -3.21 2.29
C ILE A 358 -12.27 -3.78 2.52
N SER A 359 -12.07 -5.08 2.29
CA SER A 359 -10.74 -5.69 2.22
C SER A 359 -10.17 -5.63 0.79
N VAL A 360 -8.84 -5.70 0.67
CA VAL A 360 -8.17 -5.77 -0.64
C VAL A 360 -8.57 -7.03 -1.42
N LEU A 361 -8.88 -8.12 -0.71
CA LEU A 361 -9.29 -9.39 -1.32
C LEU A 361 -10.65 -9.28 -1.99
N GLU A 362 -11.62 -8.64 -1.33
CA GLU A 362 -12.95 -8.41 -1.90
C GLU A 362 -12.87 -7.35 -3.02
N LEU A 363 -12.11 -6.28 -2.81
CA LEU A 363 -11.90 -5.23 -3.82
C LEU A 363 -11.33 -5.80 -5.14
N ALA A 364 -10.38 -6.73 -5.04
CA ALA A 364 -9.80 -7.41 -6.21
C ALA A 364 -10.85 -8.23 -6.99
N GLY A 365 -11.90 -8.72 -6.32
CA GLY A 365 -13.02 -9.43 -6.95
C GLY A 365 -14.06 -8.52 -7.62
N MET A 366 -14.20 -7.27 -7.15
CA MET A 366 -15.24 -6.33 -7.61
C MET A 366 -14.85 -5.51 -8.85
N GLY A 367 -13.56 -5.34 -9.15
CA GLY A 367 -13.11 -4.55 -10.31
C GLY A 367 -13.25 -3.03 -10.13
N ALA A 368 -13.46 -2.29 -11.23
CA ALA A 368 -13.36 -0.82 -11.27
C ALA A 368 -14.57 -0.04 -10.72
N ASP A 369 -15.60 -0.71 -10.20
CA ASP A 369 -16.85 -0.09 -9.69
C ASP A 369 -16.72 0.46 -8.24
N VAL A 370 -15.51 0.87 -7.84
CA VAL A 370 -15.20 1.38 -6.50
C VAL A 370 -16.04 2.61 -6.12
N ASP A 371 -16.50 3.38 -7.12
CA ASP A 371 -17.31 4.58 -6.90
C ASP A 371 -18.71 4.29 -6.32
N GLN A 372 -19.22 3.07 -6.52
CA GLN A 372 -20.55 2.65 -6.05
C GLN A 372 -20.54 2.05 -4.65
N LEU A 373 -19.36 1.88 -4.04
CA LEU A 373 -19.24 1.29 -2.71
C LEU A 373 -19.84 2.20 -1.64
N PRO A 374 -20.66 1.65 -0.71
CA PRO A 374 -20.97 2.29 0.55
C PRO A 374 -19.66 2.62 1.28
N ARG A 375 -19.53 3.85 1.77
CA ARG A 375 -18.29 4.35 2.39
C ARG A 375 -18.60 5.07 3.69
N GLY A 376 -17.73 4.88 4.69
CA GLY A 376 -17.76 5.63 5.94
C GLY A 376 -17.35 7.09 5.78
N GLN A 377 -16.55 7.44 4.76
CA GLN A 377 -16.11 8.82 4.50
C GLN A 377 -16.22 9.21 3.02
N THR A 378 -16.71 10.43 2.77
CA THR A 378 -16.81 10.99 1.42
C THR A 378 -15.43 11.31 0.85
N GLY A 379 -15.10 10.79 -0.33
CA GLY A 379 -13.86 11.14 -1.07
C GLY A 379 -12.61 10.35 -0.67
N SER A 380 -12.75 9.37 0.23
CA SER A 380 -11.73 8.39 0.55
C SER A 380 -12.35 7.01 0.73
N ILE A 381 -11.52 5.98 0.64
CA ILE A 381 -11.89 4.62 0.99
C ILE A 381 -10.85 4.07 1.96
N SER A 382 -11.31 3.43 3.03
CA SER A 382 -10.47 2.69 3.96
C SER A 382 -10.47 1.23 3.54
N VAL A 383 -9.30 0.68 3.25
CA VAL A 383 -9.17 -0.70 2.78
C VAL A 383 -8.29 -1.51 3.72
N GLU A 384 -8.79 -2.64 4.22
CA GLU A 384 -7.98 -3.61 4.95
C GLU A 384 -7.10 -4.36 3.93
N ILE A 385 -5.80 -4.05 3.91
CA ILE A 385 -4.84 -4.62 2.93
C ILE A 385 -4.12 -5.86 3.46
N TYR A 386 -4.17 -6.06 4.77
CA TYR A 386 -3.67 -7.23 5.48
C TYR A 386 -4.46 -7.31 6.80
N PRO A 387 -4.68 -8.49 7.42
CA PRO A 387 -5.51 -8.59 8.61
C PRO A 387 -5.06 -7.63 9.72
N GLY A 388 -5.94 -6.69 10.11
CA GLY A 388 -5.63 -5.66 11.11
C GLY A 388 -4.72 -4.51 10.61
N VAL A 389 -4.49 -4.39 9.31
CA VAL A 389 -3.72 -3.31 8.68
C VAL A 389 -4.57 -2.62 7.63
N SER A 390 -4.84 -1.34 7.87
CA SER A 390 -5.67 -0.51 7.03
C SER A 390 -4.83 0.45 6.18
N SER A 391 -5.27 0.71 4.96
CA SER A 391 -4.72 1.77 4.12
C SER A 391 -5.86 2.64 3.61
N ARG A 392 -5.85 3.91 3.98
CA ARG A 392 -6.82 4.89 3.51
C ARG A 392 -6.29 5.61 2.27
N GLN A 393 -7.03 5.52 1.17
CA GLN A 393 -6.67 6.15 -0.09
C GLN A 393 -7.73 7.19 -0.47
N SER A 394 -7.31 8.33 -1.03
CA SER A 394 -8.26 9.27 -1.61
C SER A 394 -8.76 8.71 -2.93
N ILE A 395 -10.08 8.76 -3.12
CA ILE A 395 -10.68 8.45 -4.41
C ILE A 395 -10.71 9.77 -5.18
N ALA A 396 -9.83 9.90 -6.17
CA ALA A 396 -9.95 10.98 -7.14
C ALA A 396 -11.29 10.79 -7.85
N ARG A 397 -12.20 11.76 -7.75
CA ARG A 397 -13.42 11.75 -8.58
C ARG A 397 -12.97 11.60 -10.03
N VAL A 398 -13.44 10.54 -10.70
CA VAL A 398 -13.38 10.40 -12.16
C VAL A 398 -14.03 11.66 -12.74
N GLY A 399 -13.21 12.67 -13.06
CA GLY A 399 -13.71 14.03 -13.31
C GLY A 399 -12.67 15.15 -13.25
N ALA A 400 -11.51 14.95 -12.63
CA ALA A 400 -10.35 15.80 -12.87
C ALA A 400 -9.48 15.14 -13.95
N PRO A 401 -9.58 15.54 -15.24
CA PRO A 401 -8.69 15.01 -16.24
C PRO A 401 -7.27 15.40 -15.84
N SER A 402 -6.42 14.39 -15.62
CA SER A 402 -4.98 14.63 -15.59
C SER A 402 -4.60 15.29 -16.93
N LEU A 403 -3.60 16.17 -16.94
CA LEU A 403 -3.17 16.83 -18.17
C LEU A 403 -2.80 15.82 -19.27
N ASN A 404 -2.35 14.62 -18.87
CA ASN A 404 -2.08 13.49 -19.75
C ASN A 404 -3.36 12.85 -20.28
N SER A 405 -4.39 12.63 -19.44
CA SER A 405 -5.67 12.07 -19.92
C SER A 405 -6.40 13.02 -20.86
N ARG A 406 -6.25 14.34 -20.72
CA ARG A 406 -6.84 15.30 -21.67
C ARG A 406 -6.17 15.23 -23.05
N ALA A 407 -4.87 15.00 -23.10
CA ALA A 407 -4.13 14.86 -24.35
C ALA A 407 -4.41 13.51 -25.05
N GLU A 408 -4.49 12.42 -24.28
CA GLU A 408 -4.89 11.10 -24.76
C GLU A 408 -6.35 11.09 -25.21
N TYR A 409 -7.27 11.61 -24.40
CA TYR A 409 -8.68 11.78 -24.77
C TYR A 409 -8.87 12.66 -26.03
N GLN A 410 -8.04 13.69 -26.21
CA GLN A 410 -8.03 14.49 -27.43
C GLN A 410 -7.45 13.74 -28.64
N ARG A 411 -6.50 12.82 -28.46
CA ARG A 411 -6.05 11.91 -29.52
C ARG A 411 -7.15 10.93 -29.88
N ASP A 412 -7.77 10.30 -28.89
CA ASP A 412 -8.82 9.30 -29.09
C ASP A 412 -10.03 9.93 -29.79
N ILE A 413 -10.42 11.15 -29.41
CA ILE A 413 -11.47 11.90 -30.13
C ILE A 413 -11.06 12.24 -31.57
N LYS A 414 -9.79 12.58 -31.82
CA LYS A 414 -9.31 12.84 -33.19
C LYS A 414 -9.33 11.56 -34.02
N GLU A 415 -8.88 10.45 -33.46
CA GLU A 415 -8.89 9.15 -34.12
C GLU A 415 -10.33 8.68 -34.41
N LEU A 416 -11.24 8.84 -33.46
CA LEU A 416 -12.65 8.53 -33.64
C LEU A 416 -13.27 9.38 -34.76
N LYS A 417 -12.95 10.67 -34.83
CA LYS A 417 -13.40 11.55 -35.93
C LYS A 417 -12.85 11.12 -37.29
N VAL A 418 -11.60 10.66 -37.35
CA VAL A 418 -11.00 10.12 -38.57
C VAL A 418 -11.71 8.84 -38.99
N LEU A 419 -11.97 7.92 -38.06
CA LEU A 419 -12.68 6.68 -38.32
C LEU A 419 -14.13 6.91 -38.78
N MET A 420 -14.83 7.88 -38.18
CA MET A 420 -16.18 8.28 -38.61
C MET A 420 -16.17 8.91 -40.01
N ALA A 421 -15.18 9.74 -40.33
CA ALA A 421 -15.04 10.31 -41.68
C ALA A 421 -14.73 9.21 -42.72
N GLN A 422 -13.90 8.24 -42.36
CA GLN A 422 -13.60 7.08 -43.23
C GLN A 422 -14.83 6.20 -43.45
N SER A 423 -15.62 5.91 -42.41
CA SER A 423 -16.85 5.12 -42.57
C SER A 423 -17.89 5.85 -43.42
N SER A 424 -18.05 7.16 -43.24
CA SER A 424 -18.92 7.99 -44.08
C SER A 424 -18.47 8.05 -45.54
N ALA A 425 -17.16 8.07 -45.80
CA ALA A 425 -16.60 8.00 -47.16
C ALA A 425 -16.82 6.62 -47.81
N ILE A 426 -16.80 5.54 -47.03
CA ILE A 426 -17.10 4.18 -47.53
C ILE A 426 -18.59 4.05 -47.85
N LEU A 427 -19.46 4.56 -46.98
CA LEU A 427 -20.91 4.56 -47.19
C LEU A 427 -21.31 5.37 -48.42
N SER A 428 -20.74 6.56 -48.62
CA SER A 428 -21.00 7.36 -49.82
C SER A 428 -20.47 6.71 -51.11
N ARG A 429 -19.37 5.96 -51.04
CA ARG A 429 -18.90 5.14 -52.17
C ARG A 429 -19.85 3.99 -52.49
N MET A 430 -20.39 3.33 -51.47
CA MET A 430 -21.41 2.29 -51.66
C MET A 430 -22.69 2.85 -52.31
N ASP A 431 -23.17 4.02 -51.87
CA ASP A 431 -24.33 4.68 -52.47
C ASP A 431 -24.08 5.17 -53.91
N SER A 432 -22.83 5.56 -54.23
CA SER A 432 -22.45 5.91 -55.61
C SER A 432 -22.28 4.68 -56.51
N SER A 433 -21.98 3.51 -55.95
CA SER A 433 -21.86 2.25 -56.69
C SER A 433 -23.20 1.59 -56.99
N SER A 434 -24.23 1.88 -56.18
CA SER A 434 -25.61 1.41 -56.40
C SER A 434 -26.38 2.25 -57.43
N THR A 435 -25.86 3.41 -57.84
CA THR A 435 -26.50 4.31 -58.81
C THR A 435 -25.94 4.21 -60.24
N SER A 436 -24.96 3.33 -60.50
CA SER A 436 -24.34 3.17 -61.84
C SER A 436 -24.78 1.94 -62.66
N GLU A 437 -25.75 1.14 -62.21
CA GLU A 437 -26.38 0.14 -63.09
C GLU A 437 -27.51 0.79 -63.91
N SER A 438 -27.08 1.43 -64.99
CA SER A 438 -27.95 1.91 -66.07
C SER A 438 -28.72 0.76 -66.74
N VAL A 439 -30.04 0.81 -66.65
CA VAL A 439 -30.96 -0.04 -67.43
C VAL A 439 -30.94 0.39 -68.91
N PRO A 440 -30.71 -0.52 -69.87
CA PRO A 440 -30.70 -0.18 -71.29
C PRO A 440 -32.11 0.09 -71.82
N LYS A 441 -32.20 1.10 -72.68
CA LYS A 441 -33.37 1.52 -73.45
C LYS A 441 -34.02 0.33 -74.19
N TYR A 442 -35.33 0.19 -74.04
CA TYR A 442 -36.18 -0.46 -75.03
C TYR A 442 -37.22 0.55 -75.54
N GLU A 443 -37.08 0.91 -76.81
CA GLU A 443 -38.12 1.57 -77.59
C GLU A 443 -39.31 0.63 -77.78
N ARG A 444 -40.53 1.17 -77.80
CA ARG A 444 -41.53 1.02 -78.88
C ARG A 444 -42.80 1.86 -78.61
N PRO A 445 -43.65 2.12 -79.63
CA PRO A 445 -44.17 3.47 -79.88
C PRO A 445 -45.70 3.61 -79.79
N SER A 446 -46.09 4.88 -79.89
CA SER A 446 -47.35 5.43 -80.43
C SER A 446 -48.58 5.54 -79.50
N GLY A 447 -49.07 6.78 -79.40
CA GLY A 447 -50.32 7.14 -78.75
C GLY A 447 -50.51 8.66 -78.68
N ARG A 448 -51.05 9.25 -79.75
CA ARG A 448 -51.39 10.67 -79.95
C ARG A 448 -52.35 11.26 -78.90
N ASN A 449 -52.13 12.53 -78.53
CA ASN A 449 -53.05 13.70 -78.66
C ASN A 449 -52.56 14.82 -77.72
N ALA A 450 -52.09 15.98 -78.18
CA ALA A 450 -52.78 17.12 -78.81
C ALA A 450 -53.50 18.06 -77.80
N TYR A 451 -53.27 19.36 -78.01
CA TYR A 451 -53.82 20.60 -77.38
C TYR A 451 -53.03 21.17 -76.19
N SER A 452 -52.24 22.25 -76.40
CA SER A 452 -52.61 23.70 -76.39
C SER A 452 -52.83 24.23 -74.95
N ARG A 453 -52.46 25.43 -74.50
CA ARG A 453 -52.06 26.71 -75.12
C ARG A 453 -51.65 27.65 -73.97
N ARG A 454 -50.66 28.53 -74.23
CA ARG A 454 -50.52 29.95 -73.81
C ARG A 454 -50.67 30.43 -72.36
N LYS A 455 -49.68 31.28 -71.99
CA LYS A 455 -49.71 32.63 -71.34
C LYS A 455 -50.59 32.74 -70.09
N SER A 456 -50.08 33.21 -68.95
CA SER A 456 -49.37 34.48 -68.70
C SER A 456 -48.55 34.43 -67.43
#